data_AF-A0A1Q6UYW3-F1
#
_entry.id   AF-A0A1Q6UYW3-F1
#
_cell.length_a   1.000
_cell.length_b   1.000
_cell.length_c   1.000
_cell.angle_alpha   90.00
_cell.angle_beta   90.00
_cell.angle_gamma   90.00
#
_symmetry.space_group_name_H-M   'P 1'
#
loop_
_entity.id
_entity.type
_entity.pdbx_description
1 polymer ?
#
loop_
_entity_poly.entity_id
_entity_poly.type
_entity_poly.pdbx_seq_one_letter_code
_entity_poly.pdbx_strand_id
1 'polypeptide(L)'
;MNRNDFQKVFWLYYLNLEERFINTTKYVEVAKDNYSTYSIEYTSLLLSICSEIDVIFKEICGFNQNDHKCIKDYFNIVNVKFPDILKEKVAFSFASIELTPFLDWKEDKSPFWWENYNDVKHGRLNNFTLGNLKNVLNALAALYTLERYQLKNIVEYSRYSF
;
A
#
# COMPACT_ATOMS: atom_id res chain seq x y z
N MET A 1 14.97 -8.78 -9.20
CA MET A 1 15.18 -7.38 -9.64
C MET A 1 16.41 -6.78 -8.96
N ASN A 2 17.21 -5.93 -9.62
CA ASN A 2 18.31 -5.19 -8.97
C ASN A 2 17.81 -3.84 -8.40
N ARG A 3 18.65 -3.12 -7.64
CA ARG A 3 18.29 -1.85 -7.00
C ARG A 3 17.85 -0.76 -7.99
N ASN A 4 18.54 -0.61 -9.11
CA ASN A 4 18.25 0.45 -10.08
C ASN A 4 16.91 0.20 -10.79
N ASP A 5 16.63 -1.06 -11.14
CA ASP A 5 15.36 -1.44 -11.74
C ASP A 5 14.21 -1.22 -10.76
N PHE A 6 14.40 -1.61 -9.48
CA PHE A 6 13.41 -1.39 -8.43
C PHE A 6 13.09 0.10 -8.25
N GLN A 7 14.12 0.96 -8.21
CA GLN A 7 13.92 2.39 -8.10
C GLN A 7 13.13 2.95 -9.29
N LYS A 8 13.43 2.51 -10.51
CA LYS A 8 12.77 3.01 -11.72
C LYS A 8 11.31 2.55 -11.85
N VAL A 9 11.02 1.31 -11.45
CA VAL A 9 9.72 0.67 -11.67
C VAL A 9 8.77 0.93 -10.50
N PHE A 10 9.20 0.66 -9.28
CA PHE A 10 8.34 0.75 -8.09
C PHE A 10 8.44 2.12 -7.43
N TRP A 11 9.66 2.52 -7.03
CA TRP A 11 9.83 3.72 -6.20
C TRP A 11 9.38 5.01 -6.90
N LEU A 12 9.68 5.18 -8.19
CA LEU A 12 9.18 6.34 -8.95
C LEU A 12 7.66 6.32 -9.09
N TYR A 13 7.02 5.15 -9.17
CA TYR A 13 5.57 5.03 -9.22
C TYR A 13 4.95 5.41 -7.87
N TYR A 14 5.52 4.91 -6.76
CA TYR A 14 5.13 5.35 -5.42
C TYR A 14 5.21 6.87 -5.26
N LEU A 15 6.33 7.49 -5.65
CA LEU A 15 6.50 8.94 -5.55
C LEU A 15 5.44 9.71 -6.36
N ASN A 16 5.02 9.19 -7.52
CA ASN A 16 3.93 9.78 -8.29
C ASN A 16 2.59 9.71 -7.53
N LEU A 17 2.27 8.56 -6.92
CA LEU A 17 1.07 8.39 -6.12
C LEU A 17 1.08 9.28 -4.86
N GLU A 18 2.24 9.37 -4.20
CA GLU A 18 2.46 10.22 -3.04
C GLU A 18 2.29 11.70 -3.38
N GLU A 19 2.87 12.17 -4.49
CA GLU A 19 2.71 13.55 -4.96
C GLU A 19 1.23 13.89 -5.22
N ARG A 20 0.49 12.98 -5.86
CA ARG A 20 -0.95 13.13 -6.06
C ARG A 20 -1.70 13.23 -4.74
N PHE A 21 -1.37 12.39 -3.77
CA PHE A 21 -1.95 12.47 -2.42
C PHE A 21 -1.62 13.81 -1.74
N ILE A 22 -0.35 14.24 -1.76
CA ILE A 22 0.09 15.52 -1.20
C ILE A 22 -0.67 16.69 -1.83
N ASN A 23 -0.99 16.64 -3.12
CA ASN A 23 -1.80 17.69 -3.73
C ASN A 23 -3.23 17.80 -3.16
N THR A 24 -3.79 16.73 -2.60
CA THR A 24 -5.10 16.77 -1.93
C THR A 24 -5.06 17.50 -0.60
N THR A 25 -3.90 17.56 0.07
CA THR A 25 -3.76 18.17 1.40
C THR A 25 -3.90 19.69 1.37
N LYS A 26 -3.81 20.29 0.18
CA LYS A 26 -4.16 21.71 -0.07
C LYS A 26 -5.63 22.04 0.23
N TYR A 27 -6.50 21.03 0.24
CA TYR A 27 -7.94 21.20 0.38
C TYR A 27 -8.53 20.43 1.56
N VAL A 28 -7.93 19.28 1.91
CA VAL A 28 -8.39 18.42 3.00
C VAL A 28 -7.23 18.17 3.95
N GLU A 29 -7.33 18.70 5.16
CA GLU A 29 -6.31 18.52 6.20
C GLU A 29 -6.17 17.03 6.58
N VAL A 30 -4.93 16.59 6.81
CA VAL A 30 -4.62 15.20 7.16
C VAL A 30 -4.85 15.00 8.66
N ALA A 31 -6.12 14.88 9.01
CA ALA A 31 -6.61 14.80 10.39
C ALA A 31 -7.71 13.75 10.54
N LYS A 32 -7.90 13.26 11.78
CA LYS A 32 -8.81 12.15 12.10
C LYS A 32 -10.29 12.47 11.85
N ASP A 33 -10.69 13.72 12.04
CA ASP A 33 -12.01 14.25 11.74
C ASP A 33 -12.32 14.26 10.23
N ASN A 34 -11.30 14.40 9.38
CA ASN A 34 -11.42 14.31 7.93
C ASN A 34 -11.34 12.88 7.37
N TYR A 35 -11.22 11.84 8.20
CA TYR A 35 -11.04 10.46 7.73
C TYR A 35 -12.13 9.96 6.79
N SER A 36 -13.37 10.39 7.00
CA SER A 36 -14.51 10.03 6.15
C SER A 36 -14.65 10.91 4.91
N THR A 37 -13.81 11.94 4.74
CA THR A 37 -13.86 12.82 3.56
C THR A 37 -13.51 12.01 2.32
N TYR A 38 -14.48 11.89 1.41
CA TYR A 38 -14.37 11.13 0.17
C TYR A 38 -14.34 12.06 -1.04
N SER A 39 -13.68 11.62 -2.10
CA SER A 39 -13.60 12.38 -3.34
C SER A 39 -13.34 11.48 -4.53
N ILE A 40 -13.51 12.03 -5.74
CA ILE A 40 -13.12 11.34 -6.96
C ILE A 40 -11.62 11.05 -6.94
N GLU A 41 -10.80 12.00 -6.45
CA GLU A 41 -9.34 11.81 -6.38
C GLU A 41 -8.96 10.73 -5.37
N TYR A 42 -9.59 10.68 -4.20
CA TYR A 42 -9.33 9.62 -3.22
C TYR A 42 -9.79 8.25 -3.71
N THR A 43 -10.91 8.17 -4.43
CA THR A 43 -11.35 6.93 -5.08
C THR A 43 -10.32 6.47 -6.12
N SER A 44 -9.84 7.40 -6.96
CA SER A 44 -8.82 7.15 -7.98
C SER A 44 -7.51 6.68 -7.35
N LEU A 45 -7.01 7.40 -6.34
CA LEU A 45 -5.82 7.05 -5.57
C LEU A 45 -5.93 5.68 -4.92
N LEU A 46 -7.04 5.38 -4.23
CA LEU A 46 -7.23 4.08 -3.57
C LEU A 46 -7.14 2.92 -4.56
N LEU A 47 -7.78 3.05 -5.73
CA LEU A 47 -7.73 2.04 -6.78
C LEU A 47 -6.32 1.89 -7.36
N SER A 48 -5.63 3.00 -7.65
CA SER A 48 -4.26 2.98 -8.18
C SER A 48 -3.26 2.38 -7.19
N ILE A 49 -3.29 2.83 -5.93
CA ILE A 49 -2.38 2.37 -4.87
C ILE A 49 -2.57 0.87 -4.63
N CYS A 50 -3.81 0.40 -4.46
CA CYS A 50 -4.04 -1.03 -4.20
C CYS A 50 -3.71 -1.92 -5.40
N SER A 51 -3.81 -1.39 -6.63
CA SER A 51 -3.35 -2.11 -7.82
C SER A 51 -1.82 -2.24 -7.81
N GLU A 52 -1.09 -1.20 -7.43
CA GLU A 52 0.38 -1.26 -7.31
C GLU A 52 0.82 -2.20 -6.17
N ILE A 53 0.06 -2.23 -5.07
CA ILE A 53 0.26 -3.20 -3.98
C ILE A 53 0.17 -4.66 -4.49
N ASP A 54 -0.77 -4.97 -5.38
CA ASP A 54 -0.87 -6.31 -5.99
C ASP A 54 0.40 -6.67 -6.80
N VAL A 55 0.91 -5.70 -7.59
CA VAL A 55 2.12 -5.86 -8.41
C VAL A 55 3.35 -6.13 -7.55
N ILE A 56 3.58 -5.32 -6.51
CA ILE A 56 4.73 -5.51 -5.62
C ILE A 56 4.60 -6.77 -4.77
N PHE A 57 3.40 -7.15 -4.34
CA PHE A 57 3.22 -8.42 -3.63
C PHE A 57 3.60 -9.61 -4.50
N LYS A 58 3.23 -9.61 -5.78
CA LYS A 58 3.64 -10.66 -6.73
C LYS A 58 5.16 -10.71 -6.88
N GLU A 59 5.82 -9.57 -6.99
CA GLU A 59 7.30 -9.51 -7.02
C GLU A 59 7.93 -10.02 -5.72
N ILE A 60 7.43 -9.61 -4.55
CA ILE A 60 7.92 -10.04 -3.24
C ILE A 60 7.79 -11.56 -3.08
N CYS A 61 6.66 -12.13 -3.52
CA CYS A 61 6.32 -13.54 -3.37
C CYS A 61 6.87 -14.43 -4.49
N GLY A 62 7.45 -13.84 -5.55
CA GLY A 62 7.95 -14.59 -6.71
C GLY A 62 6.85 -15.21 -7.57
N PHE A 63 5.65 -14.62 -7.57
CA PHE A 63 4.55 -15.03 -8.46
C PHE A 63 4.67 -14.36 -9.82
N ASN A 64 4.04 -14.94 -10.85
CA ASN A 64 3.98 -14.29 -12.15
C ASN A 64 3.03 -13.09 -12.08
N GLN A 65 3.35 -12.03 -12.82
CA GLN A 65 2.53 -10.81 -12.83
C GLN A 65 1.10 -11.06 -13.35
N ASN A 66 0.94 -12.07 -14.21
CA ASN A 66 -0.34 -12.50 -14.78
C ASN A 66 -1.14 -13.43 -13.86
N ASP A 67 -0.59 -13.86 -12.72
CA ASP A 67 -1.31 -14.76 -11.81
C ASP A 67 -2.50 -14.02 -11.16
N HIS A 68 -3.63 -14.72 -11.08
CA HIS A 68 -4.78 -14.27 -10.30
C HIS A 68 -4.54 -14.60 -8.83
N LYS A 69 -4.35 -13.55 -8.02
CA LYS A 69 -4.10 -13.64 -6.59
C LYS A 69 -5.04 -12.71 -5.82
N CYS A 70 -5.26 -13.03 -4.56
CA CYS A 70 -5.89 -12.17 -3.59
C CYS A 70 -4.91 -11.88 -2.44
N ILE A 71 -5.22 -10.87 -1.62
CA ILE A 71 -4.28 -10.45 -0.56
C ILE A 71 -3.95 -11.58 0.42
N LYS A 72 -4.87 -12.55 0.61
CA LYS A 72 -4.64 -13.68 1.52
C LYS A 72 -3.55 -14.63 1.01
N ASP A 73 -3.40 -14.74 -0.31
CA ASP A 73 -2.37 -15.61 -0.93
C ASP A 73 -0.94 -15.15 -0.60
N TYR A 74 -0.77 -13.87 -0.28
CA TYR A 74 0.53 -13.29 0.05
C TYR A 74 0.89 -13.42 1.53
N PHE A 75 -0.09 -13.60 2.42
CA PHE A 75 0.09 -13.43 3.87
C PHE A 75 1.22 -14.31 4.42
N ASN A 76 1.15 -15.62 4.18
CA ASN A 76 2.13 -16.56 4.74
C ASN A 76 3.54 -16.29 4.23
N ILE A 77 3.70 -15.97 2.94
CA ILE A 77 5.01 -15.70 2.33
C ILE A 77 5.59 -14.38 2.88
N VAL A 78 4.79 -13.32 2.92
CA VAL A 78 5.21 -12.00 3.39
C VAL A 78 5.51 -12.03 4.88
N ASN A 79 4.70 -12.70 5.70
CA ASN A 79 4.91 -12.80 7.15
C ASN A 79 6.19 -13.59 7.50
N VAL A 80 6.53 -14.62 6.71
CA VAL A 80 7.80 -15.35 6.89
C VAL A 80 8.98 -14.50 6.42
N LYS A 81 8.85 -13.84 5.26
CA LYS A 81 9.94 -13.05 4.66
C LYS A 81 10.24 -11.78 5.46
N PHE A 82 9.20 -11.15 6.00
CA PHE A 82 9.26 -9.87 6.71
C PHE A 82 8.52 -9.96 8.07
N PRO A 83 9.10 -10.60 9.10
CA PRO A 83 8.41 -10.92 10.35
C PRO A 83 7.83 -9.73 11.13
N ASP A 84 8.41 -8.54 10.96
CA ASP A 84 7.99 -7.33 11.68
C ASP A 84 6.99 -6.45 10.90
N ILE A 85 6.68 -6.81 9.64
CA ILE A 85 5.87 -5.95 8.76
C ILE A 85 4.48 -5.65 9.30
N LEU A 86 3.87 -6.59 10.03
CA LEU A 86 2.55 -6.44 10.64
C LEU A 86 2.53 -5.38 11.75
N LYS A 87 3.68 -5.09 12.35
CA LYS A 87 3.85 -4.12 13.44
C LYS A 87 4.49 -2.81 12.96
N GLU A 88 4.85 -2.70 11.68
CA GLU A 88 5.50 -1.50 11.14
C GLU A 88 4.58 -0.29 11.29
N LYS A 89 5.11 0.75 11.93
CA LYS A 89 4.46 2.04 12.08
C LYS A 89 4.99 2.99 11.01
N VAL A 90 4.07 3.69 10.36
CA VAL A 90 4.36 4.74 9.39
C VAL A 90 3.84 6.05 9.94
N ALA A 91 4.75 7.00 10.18
CA ALA A 91 4.43 8.35 10.61
C ALA A 91 4.49 9.29 9.40
N PHE A 92 3.47 10.13 9.24
CA PHE A 92 3.46 11.17 8.21
C PHE A 92 4.12 12.42 8.79
N SER A 93 5.31 12.79 8.33
CA SER A 93 6.12 13.86 8.96
C SER A 93 5.43 15.23 9.03
N PHE A 94 4.45 15.47 8.17
CA PHE A 94 3.67 16.71 8.10
C PHE A 94 2.34 16.65 8.86
N ALA A 95 2.00 15.53 9.51
CA ALA A 95 0.76 15.34 10.25
C ALA A 95 0.99 14.58 11.57
N SER A 96 0.15 14.82 12.58
CA SER A 96 0.18 14.03 13.82
C SER A 96 -0.55 12.69 13.67
N ILE A 97 -0.22 11.95 12.61
CA ILE A 97 -0.83 10.67 12.26
C ILE A 97 0.26 9.59 12.16
N GLU A 98 0.02 8.50 12.88
CA GLU A 98 0.77 7.26 12.82
C GLU A 98 -0.20 6.14 12.43
N LEU A 99 0.19 5.32 11.46
CA LEU A 99 -0.59 4.19 10.96
C LEU A 99 0.20 2.89 11.09
N THR A 100 -0.52 1.79 11.26
CA THR A 100 0.03 0.43 11.21
C THR A 100 -0.77 -0.34 10.18
N PRO A 101 -0.46 -0.19 8.88
CA PRO A 101 -1.37 -0.55 7.80
C PRO A 101 -1.69 -2.05 7.72
N PHE A 102 -0.80 -2.90 8.24
CA PHE A 102 -0.97 -4.36 8.25
C PHE A 102 -1.36 -4.93 9.63
N LEU A 103 -1.68 -4.08 10.62
CA LEU A 103 -1.93 -4.51 12.01
C LEU A 103 -3.00 -5.60 12.12
N ASP A 104 -4.05 -5.50 11.30
CA ASP A 104 -5.20 -6.41 11.33
C ASP A 104 -5.19 -7.45 10.21
N TRP A 105 -4.10 -7.54 9.43
CA TRP A 105 -3.90 -8.55 8.40
C TRP A 105 -3.57 -9.90 9.05
N LYS A 106 -4.33 -10.93 8.69
CA LYS A 106 -4.16 -12.31 9.14
C LYS A 106 -4.34 -13.26 7.96
N GLU A 107 -4.04 -14.54 8.16
CA GLU A 107 -4.22 -15.58 7.14
C GLU A 107 -5.67 -15.65 6.62
N ASP A 108 -6.65 -15.46 7.51
CA ASP A 108 -8.07 -15.53 7.20
C ASP A 108 -8.73 -14.15 6.98
N LYS A 109 -8.04 -13.06 7.33
CA LYS A 109 -8.61 -11.70 7.37
C LYS A 109 -7.73 -10.69 6.61
N SER A 110 -8.34 -9.98 5.67
CA SER A 110 -7.68 -8.90 4.93
C SER A 110 -7.58 -7.62 5.78
N PRO A 111 -6.64 -6.70 5.48
CA PRO A 111 -6.68 -5.36 6.06
C PRO A 111 -7.97 -4.63 5.66
N PHE A 112 -8.55 -3.85 6.57
CA PHE A 112 -9.83 -3.16 6.33
C PHE A 112 -9.81 -2.26 5.07
N TRP A 113 -8.68 -1.62 4.77
CA TRP A 113 -8.53 -0.73 3.62
C TRP A 113 -8.50 -1.51 2.29
N TRP A 114 -8.03 -2.77 2.32
CA TRP A 114 -8.08 -3.66 1.16
C TRP A 114 -9.49 -4.18 0.91
N GLU A 115 -10.24 -4.50 1.97
CA GLU A 115 -11.66 -4.87 1.86
C GLU A 115 -12.47 -3.72 1.23
N ASN A 116 -12.30 -2.50 1.77
CA ASN A 116 -12.91 -1.29 1.22
C ASN A 116 -12.51 -1.02 -0.24
N TYR A 117 -11.24 -1.26 -0.60
CA TYR A 117 -10.78 -1.19 -1.99
C TYR A 117 -11.55 -2.17 -2.89
N ASN A 118 -11.72 -3.42 -2.48
CA ASN A 118 -12.46 -4.41 -3.28
C ASN A 118 -13.93 -4.00 -3.45
N ASP A 119 -14.55 -3.46 -2.40
CA ASP A 119 -15.91 -2.93 -2.45
C ASP A 119 -16.04 -1.78 -3.46
N VAL A 120 -15.07 -0.87 -3.51
CA VAL A 120 -15.00 0.20 -4.51
C VAL A 120 -14.80 -0.38 -5.92
N LYS A 121 -13.87 -1.33 -6.08
CA LYS A 121 -13.53 -1.97 -7.35
C LYS A 121 -14.72 -2.70 -7.97
N HIS A 122 -15.50 -3.41 -7.16
CA HIS A 122 -16.62 -4.23 -7.64
C HIS A 122 -17.98 -3.52 -7.59
N GLY A 123 -18.10 -2.39 -6.88
CA GLY A 123 -19.39 -1.75 -6.60
C GLY A 123 -19.33 -0.25 -6.35
N ARG A 124 -18.49 0.50 -7.08
CA ARG A 124 -18.26 1.94 -6.86
C ARG A 124 -19.52 2.79 -6.67
N LEU A 125 -20.63 2.51 -7.37
CA LEU A 125 -21.86 3.28 -7.24
C LEU A 125 -22.42 3.27 -5.81
N ASN A 126 -22.31 2.14 -5.12
CA ASN A 126 -22.80 1.98 -3.74
C ASN A 126 -21.69 2.28 -2.71
N ASN A 127 -20.43 2.23 -3.13
CA ASN A 127 -19.26 2.25 -2.26
C ASN A 127 -18.36 3.49 -2.46
N PHE A 128 -18.84 4.52 -3.15
CA PHE A 128 -18.03 5.71 -3.50
C PHE A 128 -17.41 6.40 -2.27
N THR A 129 -18.13 6.42 -1.14
CA THR A 129 -17.66 7.01 0.11
C THR A 129 -16.49 6.27 0.75
N LEU A 130 -16.22 5.02 0.33
CA LEU A 130 -15.02 4.28 0.74
C LEU A 130 -13.75 4.79 0.06
N GLY A 131 -13.86 5.53 -1.04
CA GLY A 131 -12.76 6.32 -1.60
C GLY A 131 -12.49 7.57 -0.77
N ASN A 132 -12.06 7.37 0.48
CA ASN A 132 -11.86 8.42 1.48
C ASN A 132 -10.42 8.53 1.98
N LEU A 133 -10.14 9.62 2.69
CA LEU A 133 -8.83 9.94 3.25
C LEU A 133 -8.25 8.77 4.07
N LYS A 134 -9.05 8.13 4.94
CA LYS A 134 -8.58 7.04 5.80
C LYS A 134 -8.08 5.85 5.00
N ASN A 135 -8.85 5.41 4.00
CA ASN A 135 -8.48 4.25 3.19
C ASN A 135 -7.26 4.55 2.31
N VAL A 136 -7.19 5.75 1.73
CA VAL A 136 -6.02 6.19 0.93
C VAL A 136 -4.76 6.26 1.79
N LEU A 137 -4.83 6.86 2.98
CA LEU A 137 -3.69 6.96 3.89
C LEU A 137 -3.14 5.58 4.29
N ASN A 138 -4.02 4.63 4.62
CA ASN A 138 -3.60 3.28 4.99
C ASN A 138 -3.03 2.51 3.80
N ALA A 139 -3.65 2.62 2.61
CA ALA A 139 -3.12 2.00 1.40
C ALA A 139 -1.75 2.60 1.02
N LEU A 140 -1.57 3.92 1.08
CA LEU A 140 -0.30 4.57 0.76
C LEU A 140 0.81 4.16 1.74
N ALA A 141 0.49 4.12 3.05
CA ALA A 141 1.40 3.63 4.07
C ALA A 141 1.76 2.15 3.87
N ALA A 142 0.81 1.32 3.43
CA ALA A 142 1.05 -0.09 3.10
C ALA A 142 2.03 -0.24 1.94
N LEU A 143 1.82 0.51 0.84
CA LEU A 143 2.70 0.50 -0.33
C LEU A 143 4.12 0.95 0.04
N TYR A 144 4.24 2.09 0.74
CA TYR A 144 5.52 2.58 1.27
C TYR A 144 6.26 1.51 2.09
N THR A 145 5.53 0.82 2.97
CA THR A 145 6.08 -0.24 3.80
C THR A 145 6.61 -1.40 2.94
N LEU A 146 5.79 -1.91 2.01
CA LEU A 146 6.21 -3.03 1.14
C LEU A 146 7.45 -2.67 0.32
N GLU A 147 7.48 -1.47 -0.27
CA GLU A 147 8.61 -1.01 -1.06
C GLU A 147 9.89 -0.87 -0.24
N ARG A 148 9.79 -0.32 0.98
CA ARG A 148 10.94 -0.22 1.88
C ARG A 148 11.51 -1.58 2.28
N TYR A 149 10.63 -2.53 2.64
CA TYR A 149 11.06 -3.88 3.01
C TYR A 149 11.69 -4.61 1.82
N GLN A 150 11.09 -4.49 0.64
CA GLN A 150 11.64 -5.11 -0.58
C GLN A 150 12.97 -4.47 -1.00
N LEU A 151 13.12 -3.15 -0.88
CA LEU A 151 14.39 -2.48 -1.14
C LEU A 151 15.49 -2.95 -0.17
N LYS A 152 15.18 -3.04 1.13
CA LYS A 152 16.11 -3.59 2.13
C LYS A 152 16.55 -5.00 1.76
N ASN A 153 15.58 -5.86 1.39
CA ASN A 153 15.84 -7.21 0.94
C ASN A 153 16.77 -7.25 -0.29
N ILE A 154 16.51 -6.44 -1.33
CA ILE A 154 17.36 -6.36 -2.54
C ILE A 154 18.79 -5.95 -2.18
N VAL A 155 18.97 -4.97 -1.30
CA VAL A 155 20.29 -4.50 -0.87
C VAL A 155 21.03 -5.58 -0.08
N GLU A 156 20.36 -6.28 0.83
CA GLU A 156 20.97 -7.38 1.59
C GLU A 156 21.43 -8.51 0.67
N TYR A 157 20.59 -8.98 -0.26
CA TYR A 157 20.99 -10.01 -1.24
C TYR A 157 22.18 -9.62 -2.11
N SER A 158 22.26 -8.34 -2.53
CA SER A 158 23.38 -7.84 -3.34
C SER A 158 24.73 -7.87 -2.62
N ARG A 159 24.74 -7.88 -1.27
CA ARG A 159 25.97 -7.96 -0.47
C ARG A 159 26.55 -9.37 -0.39
N TYR A 160 25.76 -10.40 -0.68
CA TYR A 160 26.16 -11.81 -0.55
C TYR A 160 26.42 -12.50 -1.89
N SER A 161 26.22 -11.80 -3.01
CA SER A 161 26.49 -12.31 -4.36
C SER A 161 27.87 -11.81 -4.83
N PHE A 162 28.93 -12.57 -4.55
CA PHE A 162 30.28 -12.38 -5.11
C PHE A 162 30.49 -13.33 -6.30
#